data_AF-A0AAU9AAY1-F1
#
_entry.id   AF-A0AAU9AAY1-F1
#
_cell.length_a   1.000
_cell.length_b   1.000
_cell.length_c   1.000
_cell.angle_alpha   90.00
_cell.angle_beta   90.00
_cell.angle_gamma   90.00
#
_symmetry.space_group_name_H-M   'P 1'
#
loop_
_entity.id
_entity.type
_entity.pdbx_description
1 polymer ?
#
loop_
_entity_poly.entity_id
_entity_poly.type
_entity_poly.pdbx_seq_one_letter_code
_entity_poly.pdbx_strand_id
1 'polypeptide(L)'
;MRTGAVSLLLWLAAAAAFAAINIAGGVLAVWLRLPSGGNARLGWDLAWTVAAAATPLWIAARWLPIAARAQAGLIWALLTAMAIWAVATLGKDFPLWFNAGLLAAQAALGWLAWRWSRRPR
;
A
#
# COMPACT_ATOMS: atom_id res chain seq x y z
N MET A 1 3.68 28.36 -5.20
CA MET A 1 4.32 27.42 -6.16
C MET A 1 5.26 26.40 -5.50
N ARG A 2 6.19 26.81 -4.61
CA ARG A 2 7.20 25.91 -4.00
C ARG A 2 6.63 24.68 -3.26
N THR A 3 5.53 24.83 -2.53
CA THR A 3 4.90 23.75 -1.74
C THR A 3 4.12 22.74 -2.58
N GLY A 4 3.58 23.16 -3.73
CA GLY A 4 2.92 22.28 -4.70
C GLY A 4 3.92 21.35 -5.38
N ALA A 5 5.06 21.88 -5.84
CA ALA A 5 6.14 21.09 -6.44
C ALA A 5 6.72 20.07 -5.45
N VAL A 6 6.93 20.46 -4.19
CA VAL A 6 7.38 19.53 -3.13
C VAL A 6 6.35 18.42 -2.88
N SER A 7 5.05 18.76 -2.88
CA SER A 7 4.01 17.74 -2.72
C SER A 7 4.04 16.75 -3.87
N LEU A 8 4.13 17.22 -5.13
CA LEU A 8 4.23 16.35 -6.29
C LEU A 8 5.46 15.43 -6.23
N LEU A 9 6.63 15.96 -5.87
CA LEU A 9 7.85 15.16 -5.71
C LEU A 9 7.69 14.09 -4.63
N LEU A 10 7.04 14.40 -3.52
CA LEU A 10 6.77 13.43 -2.46
C LEU A 10 5.75 12.36 -2.88
N TRP A 11 4.77 12.71 -3.71
CA TRP A 11 3.86 11.73 -4.32
C TRP A 11 4.61 10.76 -5.23
N LEU A 12 5.50 11.29 -6.09
CA LEU A 12 6.34 10.46 -6.96
C LEU A 12 7.28 9.57 -6.14
N ALA A 13 7.91 10.12 -5.10
CA ALA A 13 8.76 9.36 -4.19
C ALA A 13 7.97 8.27 -3.45
N ALA A 14 6.74 8.56 -3.02
CA ALA A 14 5.87 7.60 -2.35
C ALA A 14 5.45 6.46 -3.28
N ALA A 15 5.12 6.77 -4.54
CA ALA A 15 4.81 5.77 -5.56
C ALA A 15 6.03 4.91 -5.90
N ALA A 16 7.20 5.51 -6.07
CA ALA A 16 8.45 4.80 -6.29
C ALA A 16 8.81 3.89 -5.11
N ALA A 17 8.66 4.37 -3.88
CA ALA A 17 8.88 3.59 -2.67
C ALA A 17 7.91 2.40 -2.57
N PHE A 18 6.62 2.62 -2.85
CA PHE A 18 5.62 1.55 -2.93
C PHE A 18 6.04 0.46 -3.91
N ALA A 19 6.38 0.83 -5.15
CA ALA A 19 6.78 -0.11 -6.18
C ALA A 19 8.06 -0.88 -5.80
N ALA A 20 9.08 -0.18 -5.31
CA ALA A 20 10.35 -0.77 -4.90
C ALA A 20 10.16 -1.77 -3.74
N ILE A 21 9.40 -1.41 -2.72
CA ILE A 21 9.10 -2.30 -1.58
C ILE A 21 8.29 -3.50 -2.04
N ASN A 22 7.30 -3.31 -2.91
CA ASN A 22 6.49 -4.42 -3.41
C ASN A 22 7.34 -5.42 -4.22
N ILE A 23 8.24 -4.94 -5.08
CA ILE A 23 9.21 -5.77 -5.81
C ILE A 23 10.14 -6.53 -4.84
N ALA A 24 10.63 -5.85 -3.81
CA ALA A 24 11.49 -6.46 -2.80
C ALA A 24 10.82 -7.64 -2.10
N GLY A 25 9.50 -7.62 -1.93
CA GLY A 25 8.74 -8.74 -1.39
C GLY A 25 8.85 -10.01 -2.22
N GLY A 26 8.82 -9.86 -3.54
CA GLY A 26 9.01 -10.97 -4.46
C GLY A 26 10.41 -11.57 -4.36
N VAL A 27 11.44 -10.71 -4.27
CA VAL A 27 12.84 -11.12 -4.10
C VAL A 27 13.03 -11.83 -2.75
N LEU A 28 12.51 -11.27 -1.67
CA LEU A 28 12.62 -11.86 -0.33
C LEU A 28 11.93 -13.21 -0.23
N ALA A 29 10.77 -13.38 -0.88
CA ALA A 29 10.11 -14.66 -0.92
C ALA A 29 10.93 -15.76 -1.63
N VAL A 30 11.68 -15.39 -2.67
CA VAL A 30 12.64 -16.30 -3.31
C VAL A 30 13.77 -16.67 -2.35
N TRP A 31 14.31 -15.68 -1.62
CA TRP A 31 15.36 -15.92 -0.62
C TRP A 31 14.87 -16.81 0.53
N LEU A 32 13.60 -16.66 0.92
CA LEU A 32 12.93 -17.50 1.91
C LEU A 32 12.51 -18.87 1.36
N ARG A 33 12.81 -19.16 0.09
CA ARG A 33 12.47 -20.42 -0.60
C ARG A 33 10.98 -20.75 -0.54
N LEU A 34 10.12 -19.73 -0.56
CA LEU A 34 8.68 -19.93 -0.60
C LEU A 34 8.32 -20.50 -1.98
N PRO A 35 7.69 -21.70 -2.05
CA PRO A 35 7.38 -22.33 -3.32
C PRO A 35 6.45 -21.45 -4.15
N SER A 36 6.66 -21.44 -5.47
CA SER A 36 5.76 -20.77 -6.40
C SER A 36 4.41 -21.48 -6.41
N GLY A 37 3.35 -20.73 -6.13
CA GLY A 37 2.02 -21.32 -5.93
C GLY A 37 1.91 -21.97 -4.54
N GLY A 38 0.75 -21.78 -3.92
CA GLY A 38 0.45 -22.33 -2.60
C GLY A 38 0.20 -21.27 -1.53
N ASN A 39 -0.46 -21.70 -0.45
CA ASN A 39 -1.01 -20.80 0.57
C ASN A 39 0.08 -20.02 1.33
N ALA A 40 1.25 -20.61 1.57
CA ALA A 40 2.34 -19.93 2.25
C ALA A 40 2.85 -18.72 1.44
N ARG A 41 3.04 -18.92 0.12
CA ARG A 41 3.46 -17.84 -0.77
C ARG A 41 2.42 -16.76 -0.91
N LEU A 42 1.14 -17.14 -1.07
CA LEU A 42 0.04 -16.18 -1.11
C LEU A 42 -0.10 -15.40 0.20
N GLY A 43 0.09 -16.05 1.35
CA GLY A 43 0.06 -15.38 2.66
C GLY A 43 1.17 -14.35 2.79
N TRP A 44 2.38 -14.69 2.31
CA TRP A 44 3.49 -13.74 2.20
C TRP A 44 3.15 -12.58 1.27
N ASP A 45 2.70 -12.85 0.05
CA ASP A 45 2.40 -11.82 -0.94
C ASP A 45 1.31 -10.87 -0.44
N LEU A 46 0.29 -11.38 0.26
CA LEU A 46 -0.74 -10.57 0.92
C LEU A 46 -0.13 -9.68 2.01
N ALA A 47 0.60 -10.26 2.96
CA ALA A 47 1.20 -9.52 4.06
C ALA A 47 2.15 -8.43 3.54
N TRP A 48 2.96 -8.76 2.53
CA TRP A 48 3.92 -7.85 1.94
C TRP A 48 3.25 -6.74 1.13
N THR A 49 2.19 -7.05 0.38
CA THR A 49 1.39 -6.05 -0.34
C THR A 49 0.81 -5.02 0.64
N VAL A 50 0.31 -5.47 1.80
CA VAL A 50 -0.22 -4.58 2.84
C VAL A 50 0.91 -3.72 3.45
N ALA A 51 2.07 -4.30 3.73
CA ALA A 51 3.23 -3.56 4.24
C ALA A 51 3.73 -2.51 3.21
N ALA A 52 3.79 -2.87 1.93
CA ALA A 52 4.13 -1.95 0.85
C ALA A 52 3.14 -0.79 0.78
N ALA A 53 1.82 -1.09 0.78
CA ALA A 53 0.74 -0.09 0.72
C ALA A 53 0.74 0.88 1.92
N ALA A 54 1.21 0.44 3.08
CA ALA A 54 1.38 1.30 4.25
C ALA A 54 2.45 2.39 4.06
N THR A 55 3.45 2.15 3.21
CA THR A 55 4.58 3.07 3.00
C THR A 55 4.16 4.43 2.42
N PRO A 56 3.46 4.51 1.27
CA PRO A 56 3.06 5.81 0.73
C PRO A 56 2.10 6.57 1.66
N LEU A 57 1.27 5.86 2.44
CA LEU A 57 0.41 6.46 3.46
C LEU A 57 1.21 7.08 4.59
N TRP A 58 2.25 6.38 5.07
CA TRP A 58 3.16 6.91 6.08
C TRP A 58 3.94 8.12 5.56
N ILE A 59 4.47 8.04 4.34
CA ILE A 59 5.19 9.16 3.70
C ILE A 59 4.28 10.38 3.62
N ALA A 60 3.06 10.20 3.14
CA ALA A 60 2.10 11.26 2.99
C ALA A 60 1.69 11.91 4.31
N ALA A 61 1.45 11.09 5.32
CA ALA A 61 1.11 11.57 6.65
C ALA A 61 2.26 12.36 7.30
N ARG A 62 3.51 11.93 7.11
CA ARG A 62 4.68 12.50 7.79
C ARG A 62 5.28 13.72 7.10
N TRP A 63 5.35 13.70 5.77
CA TRP A 63 6.22 14.60 5.00
C TRP A 63 5.48 15.59 4.09
N LEU A 64 4.22 15.32 3.69
CA LEU A 64 3.54 16.23 2.76
C LEU A 64 3.26 17.58 3.41
N PRO A 65 3.73 18.70 2.84
CA PRO A 65 3.71 19.99 3.52
C PRO A 65 2.30 20.55 3.72
N ILE A 66 1.36 20.23 2.82
CA ILE A 66 0.00 20.78 2.76
C ILE A 66 -1.04 19.68 2.94
N ALA A 67 -2.05 19.93 3.77
CA ALA A 67 -3.24 19.08 3.89
C ALA A 67 -2.92 17.58 3.99
N ALA A 68 -1.88 17.20 4.76
CA ALA A 68 -1.36 15.83 4.78
C ALA A 68 -2.44 14.77 5.06
N ARG A 69 -3.44 15.11 5.87
CA ARG A 69 -4.60 14.24 6.10
C ARG A 69 -5.44 14.01 4.83
N ALA A 70 -5.74 15.06 4.08
CA ALA A 70 -6.50 14.94 2.83
C ALA A 70 -5.68 14.17 1.78
N GLN A 71 -4.37 14.45 1.69
CA GLN A 71 -3.50 13.75 0.73
C GLN A 71 -3.28 12.27 1.11
N ALA A 72 -3.09 11.94 2.39
CA ALA A 72 -3.04 10.56 2.85
C ALA A 72 -4.38 9.83 2.63
N GLY A 73 -5.52 10.52 2.82
CA GLY A 73 -6.84 10.01 2.48
C GLY A 73 -7.01 9.74 0.99
N LEU A 74 -6.50 10.63 0.13
CA LEU A 74 -6.52 10.43 -1.32
C LEU A 74 -5.66 9.23 -1.75
N ILE A 75 -4.44 9.09 -1.22
CA ILE A 75 -3.60 7.91 -1.50
C ILE A 75 -4.31 6.64 -1.04
N TRP A 76 -4.91 6.65 0.15
CA TRP A 76 -5.67 5.51 0.64
C TRP A 76 -6.85 5.16 -0.28
N ALA A 77 -7.60 6.15 -0.77
CA ALA A 77 -8.68 5.93 -1.70
C ALA A 77 -8.19 5.31 -3.02
N LEU A 78 -7.05 5.78 -3.55
CA LEU A 78 -6.41 5.21 -4.75
C LEU A 78 -5.96 3.76 -4.53
N LEU A 79 -5.33 3.47 -3.40
CA LEU A 79 -4.91 2.10 -3.04
C LEU A 79 -6.13 1.17 -2.87
N THR A 80 -7.20 1.67 -2.25
CA THR A 80 -8.46 0.93 -2.08
C THR A 80 -9.11 0.66 -3.43
N ALA A 81 -9.15 1.66 -4.32
CA ALA A 81 -9.67 1.49 -5.68
C ALA A 81 -8.84 0.47 -6.48
N MET A 82 -7.51 0.51 -6.37
CA MET A 82 -6.62 -0.49 -6.98
C MET A 82 -6.87 -1.90 -6.43
N ALA A 83 -7.06 -2.05 -5.12
CA ALA A 83 -7.37 -3.34 -4.51
C ALA A 83 -8.72 -3.90 -4.98
N ILE A 84 -9.76 -3.05 -5.04
CA ILE A 84 -11.08 -3.43 -5.57
C ILE A 84 -10.96 -3.84 -7.04
N TRP A 85 -10.25 -3.04 -7.84
CA TRP A 85 -10.02 -3.35 -9.25
C TRP A 85 -9.27 -4.68 -9.41
N ALA A 86 -8.20 -4.90 -8.65
CA ALA A 86 -7.44 -6.15 -8.69
C ALA A 86 -8.31 -7.37 -8.36
N VAL A 87 -9.17 -7.29 -7.33
CA VAL A 87 -10.11 -8.38 -7.01
C VAL A 87 -11.17 -8.56 -8.10
N ALA A 88 -11.68 -7.47 -8.68
CA ALA A 88 -12.68 -7.55 -9.74
C ALA A 88 -12.13 -8.16 -11.04
N THR A 89 -10.86 -7.88 -11.37
CA THR A 89 -10.24 -8.32 -12.62
C THR A 89 -9.53 -9.67 -12.49
N LEU A 90 -8.80 -9.88 -11.39
CA LEU A 90 -7.92 -11.04 -11.19
C LEU A 90 -8.43 -11.98 -10.09
N GLY A 91 -9.46 -11.61 -9.33
CA GLY A 91 -9.85 -12.35 -8.13
C GLY A 91 -10.28 -13.80 -8.38
N LYS A 92 -10.68 -14.16 -9.61
CA LYS A 92 -10.99 -15.55 -9.98
C LYS A 92 -9.76 -16.47 -9.94
N ASP A 93 -8.56 -15.89 -10.07
CA ASP A 93 -7.28 -16.63 -10.06
C ASP A 93 -6.77 -16.88 -8.63
N PHE A 94 -7.42 -16.29 -7.62
CA PHE A 94 -6.99 -16.34 -6.22
C PHE A 94 -8.05 -16.94 -5.30
N PRO A 95 -7.66 -17.62 -4.20
CA PRO A 95 -8.59 -18.08 -3.18
C PRO A 95 -9.39 -16.94 -2.55
N LEU A 96 -10.63 -17.23 -2.14
CA LEU A 96 -11.52 -16.24 -1.52
C LEU A 96 -10.89 -15.55 -0.30
N TRP A 97 -10.16 -16.31 0.54
CA TRP A 97 -9.51 -15.74 1.73
C TRP A 97 -8.46 -14.68 1.38
N PHE A 98 -7.77 -14.82 0.25
CA PHE A 98 -6.76 -13.86 -0.21
C PHE A 98 -7.44 -12.57 -0.65
N ASN A 99 -8.46 -12.68 -1.49
CA ASN A 99 -9.24 -11.53 -1.97
C ASN A 99 -9.91 -10.79 -0.79
N ALA A 100 -10.55 -11.54 0.12
CA ALA A 100 -11.17 -10.98 1.31
C ALA A 100 -10.13 -10.31 2.22
N GLY A 101 -8.96 -10.93 2.41
CA GLY A 101 -7.86 -10.37 3.19
C GLY A 101 -7.33 -9.06 2.61
N LEU A 102 -7.16 -8.99 1.28
CA LEU A 102 -6.69 -7.78 0.59
C LEU A 102 -7.67 -6.61 0.76
N LEU A 103 -8.97 -6.88 0.67
CA LEU A 103 -10.01 -5.86 0.87
C LEU A 103 -10.15 -5.47 2.34
N ALA A 104 -10.12 -6.45 3.26
CA ALA A 104 -10.19 -6.19 4.70
C ALA A 104 -9.00 -5.35 5.18
N ALA A 105 -7.81 -5.56 4.61
CA ALA A 105 -6.63 -4.77 4.93
C ALA A 105 -6.80 -3.27 4.62
N GLN A 106 -7.67 -2.89 3.69
CA GLN A 106 -7.92 -1.47 3.36
C GLN A 106 -8.51 -0.71 4.55
N ALA A 107 -9.31 -1.35 5.40
CA ALA A 107 -9.83 -0.73 6.62
C ALA A 107 -8.70 -0.41 7.61
N ALA A 108 -7.77 -1.35 7.81
CA ALA A 108 -6.60 -1.14 8.65
C ALA A 108 -5.68 -0.05 8.11
N LEU A 109 -5.43 -0.05 6.79
CA LEU A 109 -4.63 0.97 6.11
C LEU A 109 -5.27 2.37 6.22
N GLY A 110 -6.59 2.47 6.07
CA GLY A 110 -7.33 3.72 6.24
C GLY A 110 -7.22 4.25 7.67
N TRP A 111 -7.37 3.37 8.66
CA TRP A 111 -7.16 3.72 10.06
C TRP A 111 -5.73 4.19 10.34
N LEU A 112 -4.71 3.52 9.79
CA LEU A 112 -3.31 3.91 9.92
C LEU A 112 -3.03 5.27 9.27
N ALA A 113 -3.52 5.50 8.06
CA ALA A 113 -3.39 6.80 7.37
C ALA A 113 -3.99 7.94 8.21
N TRP A 114 -5.16 7.70 8.80
CA TRP A 114 -5.81 8.63 9.70
C TRP A 114 -5.03 8.84 11.01
N ARG A 115 -4.51 7.77 11.61
CA ARG A 115 -3.74 7.85 12.86
C ARG A 115 -2.42 8.58 12.66
N TRP A 116 -1.68 8.29 11.59
CA TRP A 116 -0.41 8.93 11.30
C TRP A 116 -0.56 10.40 10.93
N SER A 117 -1.62 10.76 10.20
CA SER A 117 -1.88 12.16 9.81
C SER A 117 -2.33 13.07 10.96
N ARG A 118 -2.60 12.52 12.16
CA ARG A 118 -2.90 13.27 13.38
C ARG A 118 -1.71 13.51 14.30
N ARG A 119 -0.55 12.89 14.02
CA ARG A 119 0.64 13.09 14.87
C ARG A 119 1.27 14.46 14.55
N PRO A 120 1.69 15.23 15.58
CA PRO A 120 2.44 16.47 15.35
C PRO A 120 3.73 16.17 14.58
N ARG A 121 4.12 17.10 13.70
CA ARG A 121 5.29 16.96 12.82
C ARG A 121 6.60 17.21 13.55
#